data_AF-A0A4V0I654-F1
#
_entry.id   AF-A0A4V0I654-F1
#
_cell.length_a   1.000
_cell.length_b   1.000
_cell.length_c   1.000
_cell.angle_alpha   90.00
_cell.angle_beta   90.00
_cell.angle_gamma   90.00
#
_symmetry.space_group_name_H-M   'P 1'
#
loop_
_entity.id
_entity.type
_entity.pdbx_description
1 polymer ?
#
loop_
_entity_poly.entity_id
_entity_poly.type
_entity_poly.pdbx_seq_one_letter_code
_entity_poly.pdbx_strand_id
1 'polypeptide(L)'
;MTEYVCLTLLAEPGEAEPAFKARLTAFWTHVLRTAPDDYERVYAEATRFAATGGRVSRQYMVECDAADAVAALAAASGVACAPVDPDDTYTKYEAASPDWFQLDH
;
A
#
# COMPACT_ATOMS: atom_id res chain seq x y z
N MET A 1 -17.03 -12.77 -1.63
CA MET A 1 -15.77 -12.84 -0.86
C MET A 1 -15.01 -11.59 -1.25
N THR A 2 -14.49 -10.81 -0.30
CA THR A 2 -13.68 -9.64 -0.66
C THR A 2 -12.31 -10.12 -1.09
N GLU A 3 -11.91 -9.74 -2.30
CA GLU A 3 -10.61 -10.04 -2.88
C GLU A 3 -9.72 -8.80 -2.79
N TYR A 4 -8.45 -9.03 -2.51
CA TYR A 4 -7.45 -7.98 -2.34
C TYR A 4 -6.40 -8.11 -3.42
N VAL A 5 -5.83 -6.99 -3.85
CA VAL A 5 -4.64 -6.97 -4.70
C VAL A 5 -3.48 -6.34 -3.94
N CYS A 6 -2.26 -6.65 -4.38
CA CYS A 6 -1.05 -6.12 -3.77
C CYS A 6 -0.67 -4.78 -4.43
N LEU A 7 -0.87 -3.68 -3.70
CA LEU A 7 -0.37 -2.37 -4.09
C LEU A 7 1.05 -2.17 -3.52
N THR A 8 2.02 -1.96 -4.41
CA THR A 8 3.42 -1.72 -4.00
C THR A 8 3.78 -0.25 -4.15
N LEU A 9 3.96 0.45 -3.02
CA LEU A 9 4.43 1.84 -2.98
C LEU A 9 5.97 1.89 -3.00
N LEU A 10 6.54 2.85 -3.73
CA LEU A 10 7.97 2.96 -4.03
C LEU A 10 8.56 4.27 -3.50
N ALA A 11 9.68 4.15 -2.79
CA ALA A 11 10.54 5.26 -2.38
C ALA A 11 11.20 5.93 -3.58
N GLU A 12 11.66 7.17 -3.50
CA GLU A 12 12.47 7.78 -4.57
C GLU A 12 13.79 7.01 -4.80
N PRO A 13 14.41 7.11 -5.99
CA PRO A 13 15.73 6.54 -6.22
C PRO A 13 16.76 7.03 -5.19
N GLY A 14 17.38 6.10 -4.48
CA GLY A 14 18.38 6.40 -3.43
C GLY A 14 17.79 6.89 -2.10
N GLU A 15 16.47 6.96 -1.96
CA GLU A 15 15.83 7.30 -0.69
C GLU A 15 16.04 6.18 0.33
N ALA A 16 16.50 6.57 1.53
CA ALA A 16 16.69 5.63 2.63
C ALA A 16 15.35 5.24 3.26
N GLU A 17 15.26 4.01 3.75
CA GLU A 17 14.05 3.45 4.36
C GLU A 17 13.42 4.34 5.45
N PRO A 18 14.15 4.96 6.40
CA PRO A 18 13.54 5.83 7.41
C PRO A 18 12.85 7.06 6.82
N ALA A 19 13.41 7.64 5.74
CA ALA A 19 12.83 8.79 5.06
C ALA A 19 11.57 8.39 4.30
N PHE A 20 11.61 7.26 3.60
CA PHE A 20 10.44 6.73 2.91
C PHE A 20 9.31 6.38 3.89
N LYS A 21 9.63 5.75 5.03
CA LYS A 21 8.66 5.47 6.10
C LYS A 21 7.96 6.75 6.58
N ALA A 22 8.70 7.84 6.79
CA ALA A 22 8.10 9.11 7.21
C ALA A 22 7.13 9.68 6.15
N ARG A 23 7.45 9.55 4.86
CA ARG A 23 6.55 9.95 3.77
C ARG A 23 5.31 9.08 3.68
N LEU A 24 5.44 7.76 3.85
CA LEU A 24 4.28 6.87 3.92
C LEU A 24 3.37 7.24 5.09
N THR A 25 3.91 7.53 6.27
CA THR A 25 3.11 8.03 7.41
C THR A 25 2.35 9.31 7.03
N ALA A 26 3.01 10.28 6.39
CA ALA A 26 2.37 11.52 5.98
C ALA A 26 1.27 11.29 4.92
N PHE A 27 1.55 10.44 3.94
CA PHE A 27 0.60 10.04 2.91
C PHE A 27 -0.65 9.39 3.50
N TRP A 28 -0.49 8.33 4.30
CA TRP A 28 -1.64 7.64 4.90
C TRP A 28 -2.41 8.52 5.88
N THR A 29 -1.72 9.39 6.63
CA THR A 29 -2.38 10.41 7.46
C THR A 29 -3.22 11.38 6.64
N HIS A 30 -2.76 11.73 5.43
CA HIS A 30 -3.52 12.57 4.51
C HIS A 30 -4.75 11.81 3.99
N VAL A 31 -4.57 10.60 3.46
CA VAL A 31 -5.66 9.76 2.91
C VAL A 31 -6.74 9.50 3.97
N LEU A 32 -6.37 9.12 5.19
CA LEU A 32 -7.32 8.94 6.30
C LEU A 32 -8.20 10.17 6.55
N ARG A 33 -7.71 11.39 6.26
CA ARG A 33 -8.45 12.64 6.49
C ARG A 33 -9.25 13.11 5.28
N THR A 34 -8.82 12.76 4.07
CA THR A 34 -9.40 13.32 2.84
C THR A 34 -10.20 12.30 2.03
N ALA A 35 -9.91 11.01 2.20
CA ALA A 35 -10.56 9.88 1.56
C ALA A 35 -10.64 8.69 2.53
N PRO A 36 -11.38 8.83 3.66
CA PRO A 36 -11.47 7.78 4.68
C PRO A 36 -12.06 6.48 4.12
N ASP A 37 -13.04 6.55 3.24
CA ASP A 37 -13.66 5.37 2.62
C ASP A 37 -12.66 4.56 1.78
N ASP A 38 -11.69 5.22 1.12
CA ASP A 38 -10.62 4.53 0.39
C ASP A 38 -9.56 3.98 1.35
N TYR A 39 -9.30 4.67 2.46
CA TYR A 39 -8.41 4.20 3.51
C TYR A 39 -8.93 2.91 4.17
N GLU A 40 -10.21 2.85 4.50
CA GLU A 40 -10.86 1.67 5.11
C GLU A 40 -10.76 0.42 4.24
N ARG A 41 -10.56 0.58 2.92
CA ARG A 41 -10.39 -0.52 1.95
C ARG A 41 -8.94 -1.00 1.83
N VAL A 42 -8.01 -0.41 2.58
CA VAL A 42 -6.66 -0.93 2.77
C VAL A 42 -6.69 -1.87 3.97
N TYR A 43 -6.54 -3.16 3.72
CA TYR A 43 -6.75 -4.18 4.76
C TYR A 43 -5.50 -4.46 5.58
N ALA A 44 -4.34 -4.52 4.93
CA ALA A 44 -3.09 -4.88 5.59
C ALA A 44 -1.90 -4.19 4.93
N GLU A 45 -0.84 -4.01 5.71
CA GLU A 45 0.47 -3.62 5.18
C GLU A 45 1.49 -4.72 5.46
N ALA A 46 2.45 -4.91 4.56
CA ALA A 46 3.56 -5.83 4.81
C ALA A 46 4.30 -5.37 6.07
N THR A 47 4.81 -6.25 6.91
CA THR A 47 5.51 -5.86 8.15
C THR A 47 6.91 -5.29 7.88
N ARG A 48 7.51 -5.64 6.73
CA ARG A 48 8.87 -5.29 6.33
C ARG A 48 8.89 -4.45 5.06
N PHE A 49 9.89 -3.59 4.95
CA PHE A 49 10.24 -2.98 3.67
C PHE A 49 10.99 -3.99 2.80
N ALA A 50 10.84 -3.86 1.50
CA ALA A 50 11.51 -4.67 0.50
C ALA A 50 12.23 -3.76 -0.52
N ALA A 51 12.83 -4.38 -1.53
CA ALA A 51 13.42 -3.67 -2.67
C ALA A 51 12.70 -4.10 -3.96
N THR A 52 12.15 -3.13 -4.67
CA THR A 52 11.49 -3.32 -5.97
C THR A 52 12.16 -2.43 -7.00
N GLY A 53 12.75 -3.01 -8.04
CA GLY A 53 13.47 -2.24 -9.07
C GLY A 53 14.62 -1.38 -8.51
N GLY A 54 15.28 -1.83 -7.44
CA GLY A 54 16.36 -1.09 -6.78
C GLY A 54 15.91 0.07 -5.87
N ARG A 55 14.59 0.23 -5.67
CA ARG A 55 14.00 1.24 -4.79
C ARG A 55 13.44 0.57 -3.53
N VAL A 56 13.50 1.24 -2.39
CA VAL A 56 12.80 0.78 -1.18
C VAL A 56 11.30 0.75 -1.47
N SER A 57 10.60 -0.29 -1.01
CA SER A 57 9.18 -0.46 -1.26
C SER A 57 8.43 -1.00 -0.04
N ARG A 58 7.14 -0.71 0.02
CA ARG A 58 6.20 -1.27 1.01
C ARG A 58 4.94 -1.73 0.30
N GLN A 59 4.46 -2.90 0.66
CA GLN A 59 3.28 -3.51 0.06
C GLN A 59 2.06 -3.34 0.95
N TYR A 60 0.90 -3.20 0.32
CA TYR A 60 -0.40 -3.04 0.94
C TYR A 60 -1.39 -3.96 0.25
N MET A 61 -2.23 -4.64 1.04
CA MET A 61 -3.38 -5.34 0.51
C MET A 61 -4.56 -4.39 0.46
N VAL A 62 -5.07 -4.15 -0.74
CA VAL A 62 -6.16 -3.20 -1.00
C VAL A 62 -7.28 -3.94 -1.70
N GLU A 63 -8.53 -3.65 -1.34
CA GLU A 63 -9.68 -4.22 -2.07
C GLU A 63 -9.56 -3.89 -3.57
N CYS A 64 -9.89 -4.85 -4.43
CA CYS A 64 -9.74 -4.69 -5.89
C CYS A 64 -10.38 -3.39 -6.41
N ASP A 65 -11.59 -3.07 -5.92
CA ASP A 65 -12.36 -1.90 -6.33
C ASP A 65 -11.74 -0.55 -5.86
N ALA A 66 -10.79 -0.58 -4.92
CA ALA A 66 -10.10 0.59 -4.41
C ALA A 66 -8.66 0.73 -4.92
N ALA A 67 -8.10 -0.29 -5.57
CA ALA A 67 -6.70 -0.30 -5.98
C ALA A 67 -6.33 0.91 -6.87
N ASP A 68 -7.16 1.19 -7.88
CA ASP A 68 -6.95 2.32 -8.79
C ASP A 68 -7.11 3.68 -8.08
N ALA A 69 -8.08 3.79 -7.17
CA ALA A 69 -8.32 5.01 -6.39
C ALA A 69 -7.12 5.31 -5.47
N VAL A 70 -6.64 4.30 -4.74
CA VAL A 70 -5.49 4.44 -3.84
C VAL A 70 -4.21 4.72 -4.65
N ALA A 71 -4.02 4.09 -5.81
CA ALA A 71 -2.89 4.38 -6.70
C ALA A 71 -2.93 5.83 -7.22
N ALA A 72 -4.11 6.34 -7.56
CA ALA A 72 -4.27 7.74 -7.96
C ALA A 72 -3.99 8.72 -6.81
N LEU A 73 -4.43 8.41 -5.59
CA LEU A 73 -4.12 9.19 -4.37
C LEU A 73 -2.61 9.22 -4.08
N ALA A 74 -1.94 8.08 -4.24
CA ALA A 74 -0.49 7.97 -4.10
C ALA A 74 0.21 8.86 -5.13
N ALA A 75 -0.16 8.75 -6.41
CA ALA A 75 0.40 9.58 -7.47
C ALA A 75 0.19 11.08 -7.23
N ALA A 76 -1.02 11.49 -6.82
CA ALA A 76 -1.32 12.89 -6.47
C ALA A 76 -0.50 13.40 -5.27
N SER A 77 -0.07 12.50 -4.38
CA SER A 77 0.77 12.80 -3.22
C SER A 77 2.28 12.67 -3.51
N GLY A 78 2.65 12.40 -4.77
CA GLY A 78 4.04 12.19 -5.17
C GLY A 78 4.65 10.90 -4.62
N VAL A 79 3.84 9.87 -4.39
CA VAL A 79 4.29 8.51 -4.06
C VAL A 79 4.09 7.62 -5.27
N ALA A 80 5.16 7.04 -5.78
CA ALA A 80 5.10 6.17 -6.95
C ALA A 80 4.59 4.77 -6.56
N CYS A 81 3.91 4.11 -7.49
CA CYS A 81 3.47 2.71 -7.34
C CYS A 81 4.12 1.83 -8.42
N ALA A 82 4.39 0.57 -8.10
CA ALA A 82 4.59 -0.44 -9.13
C ALA A 82 3.25 -0.75 -9.83
N PRO A 83 3.26 -1.28 -11.06
CA PRO A 83 2.03 -1.77 -11.70
C PRO A 83 1.31 -2.79 -10.79
N VAL A 84 0.01 -2.61 -10.62
CA VAL A 84 -0.86 -3.57 -9.92
C VAL A 84 -1.24 -4.66 -10.91
N ASP A 85 -1.13 -5.92 -10.49
CA ASP A 85 -1.65 -7.06 -11.23
C ASP A 85 -3.07 -7.37 -10.70
N PRO A 86 -4.14 -7.10 -11.48
CA PRO A 86 -5.51 -7.34 -11.01
C PRO A 86 -5.86 -8.83 -10.92
N ASP A 87 -5.08 -9.72 -11.54
CA ASP A 87 -5.32 -11.16 -11.53
C ASP A 87 -4.57 -11.85 -10.36
N ASP A 88 -3.60 -11.19 -9.72
CA ASP A 88 -2.90 -11.67 -8.52
C ASP A 88 -3.66 -11.26 -7.25
N THR A 89 -4.78 -11.93 -7.01
CA THR A 89 -5.67 -11.66 -5.88
C THR A 89 -5.32 -12.48 -4.64
N TYR A 90 -5.50 -11.87 -3.49
CA TYR A 90 -5.30 -12.43 -2.16
C TYR A 90 -6.63 -12.50 -1.42
N THR A 91 -6.76 -13.52 -0.59
CA THR A 91 -7.86 -13.69 0.35
C THR A 91 -7.48 -13.14 1.74
N LYS A 92 -8.49 -12.89 2.59
CA LYS A 92 -8.25 -12.53 4.00
C LYS A 92 -7.39 -13.55 4.76
N TYR A 93 -7.42 -14.82 4.37
CA TYR A 93 -6.62 -15.86 5.02
C TYR A 93 -5.13 -15.69 4.73
N GLU A 94 -4.77 -15.35 3.50
CA GLU A 94 -3.37 -15.08 3.11
C GLU A 94 -2.86 -13.78 3.73
N ALA A 95 -3.77 -12.81 3.88
CA ALA A 95 -3.55 -11.54 4.56
C ALA A 95 -3.36 -11.66 6.09
N ALA A 96 -3.57 -12.85 6.67
CA ALA A 96 -3.39 -13.12 8.10
C ALA A 96 -2.02 -13.77 8.43
N SER A 97 -1.15 -13.94 7.43
CA SER A 97 0.24 -14.40 7.65
C SER A 97 1.01 -13.40 8.53
N PRO A 98 2.02 -13.85 9.32
CA PRO A 98 2.92 -12.96 10.08
C PRO A 98 3.67 -11.92 9.24
N ASP A 99 3.72 -12.09 7.93
CA ASP A 99 4.31 -11.11 7.01
C ASP A 99 3.44 -9.86 6.85
N TRP A 100 2.18 -9.88 7.28
CA TRP A 100 1.20 -8.81 7.17
C TRP A 100 0.77 -8.29 8.54
N PHE A 101 0.67 -6.97 8.64
CA PHE A 101 0.04 -6.27 9.75
C PHE A 101 -1.34 -5.79 9.30
N GLN A 102 -2.39 -6.35 9.90
CA GLN A 102 -3.77 -5.95 9.62
C GLN A 102 -4.02 -4.57 10.20
N LEU A 103 -4.62 -3.70 9.40
CA LEU A 103 -4.95 -2.36 9.83
C LEU A 103 -6.32 -2.38 10.49
N ASP A 104 -6.38 -1.91 11.74
CA ASP A 104 -7.65 -1.75 12.46
C ASP A 104 -8.32 -0.44 12.02
N HIS A 105 -9.48 -0.55 11.40
CA HIS A 105 -10.35 0.55 10.98
C HIS A 105 -11.77 0.32 11.51
#